data_AF-A0A838RGU6-F1
#
_entry.id   AF-A0A838RGU6-F1
#
_cell.length_a   1.000
_cell.length_b   1.000
_cell.length_c   1.000
_cell.angle_alpha   90.00
_cell.angle_beta   90.00
_cell.angle_gamma   90.00
#
_symmetry.space_group_name_H-M   'P 1'
#
loop_
_entity.id
_entity.type
_entity.pdbx_description
1 polymer ?
#
loop_
_entity_poly.entity_id
_entity_poly.type
_entity_poly.pdbx_seq_one_letter_code
_entity_poly.pdbx_strand_id
1 'polypeptide(L)'
;MTTPRLSWDCGTAYDLFLSLFILHDPEKVGLRGAWAAGVRARLPGEAREILADIHGFPRFADQWVYQLPAPKDAATALRVLAETPAEERLSALFLSEWVPAEASETLREVAARGSWSEADVERLRASNTEKEIKRAAWEKEIQKMLNWWANAATTGEAYLSALQSYYEVFYAEEEARIRPALETALQKAQELAAHHPLAQLLELLSQGVRYAGPADVTEMTLIPVFWTTPLILEAPIKEGHILFLFGGRPAEMSLVPGEVVPDLMYQALKALADPTRLRILRYLGEGPLTPTELAHRLRLRAPTVVHHLHTLRLARLVYLMFDEGVERRYALRYEAVEENLEGLKQFLQGK
;
A
#
# COMPACT_ATOMS: atom_id res chain seq x y z
N MET A 1 -8.23 -27.11 -0.74
CA MET A 1 -7.63 -25.97 -0.02
C MET A 1 -8.57 -25.63 1.12
N THR A 2 -8.06 -25.58 2.35
CA THR A 2 -8.82 -25.15 3.53
C THR A 2 -9.05 -23.65 3.45
N THR A 3 -10.30 -23.21 3.62
CA THR A 3 -10.60 -21.77 3.71
C THR A 3 -10.00 -21.22 5.00
N PRO A 4 -9.18 -20.15 4.96
CA PRO A 4 -8.61 -19.58 6.17
C PRO A 4 -9.70 -19.06 7.11
N ARG A 5 -9.42 -19.10 8.41
CA ARG A 5 -10.26 -18.46 9.42
C ARG A 5 -10.14 -16.95 9.26
N LEU A 6 -11.29 -16.28 9.11
CA LEU A 6 -11.33 -14.83 8.99
C LEU A 6 -11.38 -14.13 10.34
N SER A 7 -10.59 -13.07 10.46
CA SER A 7 -10.65 -12.07 11.52
C SER A 7 -10.76 -10.67 10.91
N TRP A 8 -11.12 -9.71 11.74
CA TRP A 8 -11.38 -8.34 11.32
C TRP A 8 -10.57 -7.40 12.20
N ASP A 9 -9.96 -6.38 11.59
CA ASP A 9 -9.31 -5.30 12.31
C ASP A 9 -9.62 -3.97 11.62
N CYS A 10 -9.59 -2.89 12.40
CA CYS A 10 -9.89 -1.56 11.88
C CYS A 10 -9.19 -0.52 12.75
N GLY A 11 -8.18 0.13 12.17
CA GLY A 11 -7.41 1.17 12.82
C GLY A 11 -7.03 2.25 11.83
N THR A 12 -7.29 3.51 12.17
CA THR A 12 -6.81 4.62 11.35
C THR A 12 -5.29 4.72 11.37
N ALA A 13 -4.60 4.15 12.37
CA ALA A 13 -3.13 4.08 12.38
C ALA A 13 -2.52 3.40 11.14
N TYR A 14 -3.22 2.47 10.48
CA TYR A 14 -2.76 1.92 9.20
C TYR A 14 -2.63 3.02 8.15
N ASP A 15 -3.66 3.85 8.02
CA ASP A 15 -3.69 4.94 7.06
C ASP A 15 -2.72 6.08 7.40
N LEU A 16 -2.24 6.23 8.64
CA LEU A 16 -1.16 7.18 8.99
C LEU A 16 0.13 6.88 8.20
N PHE A 17 0.53 5.61 8.18
CA PHE A 17 1.74 5.17 7.48
C PHE A 17 1.50 5.04 5.98
N LEU A 18 0.32 4.56 5.57
CA LEU A 18 -0.01 4.43 4.15
C LEU A 18 -0.14 5.80 3.48
N SER A 19 -0.76 6.79 4.12
CA SER A 19 -0.84 8.15 3.57
C SER A 19 0.55 8.77 3.43
N LEU A 20 1.42 8.60 4.42
CA LEU A 20 2.81 9.06 4.37
C LEU A 20 3.58 8.45 3.19
N PHE A 21 3.44 7.15 2.96
CA PHE A 21 4.04 6.46 1.83
C PHE A 21 3.49 6.96 0.49
N ILE A 22 2.16 7.07 0.37
CA ILE A 22 1.49 7.57 -0.84
C ILE A 22 1.85 9.03 -1.13
N LEU A 23 2.07 9.86 -0.12
CA LEU A 23 2.51 11.22 -0.33
C LEU A 23 3.87 11.25 -1.03
N HIS A 24 4.80 10.35 -0.70
CA HIS A 24 6.10 10.28 -1.37
C HIS A 24 6.03 9.64 -2.77
N ASP A 25 5.12 8.69 -2.99
CA ASP A 25 4.90 8.02 -4.28
C ASP A 25 3.45 8.17 -4.81
N PRO A 26 3.01 9.39 -5.13
CA PRO A 26 1.61 9.70 -5.41
C PRO A 26 1.05 8.97 -6.64
N GLU A 27 1.89 8.69 -7.63
CA GLU A 27 1.51 7.97 -8.85
C GLU A 27 1.07 6.52 -8.59
N LYS A 28 1.47 5.90 -7.47
CA LYS A 28 1.07 4.53 -7.11
C LYS A 28 -0.43 4.38 -6.95
N VAL A 29 -1.14 5.45 -6.59
CA VAL A 29 -2.60 5.46 -6.44
C VAL A 29 -3.27 6.53 -7.30
N GLY A 30 -2.54 7.12 -8.24
CA GLY A 30 -3.05 8.17 -9.12
C GLY A 30 -3.27 9.52 -8.43
N LEU A 31 -2.69 9.75 -7.26
CA LEU A 31 -2.73 11.04 -6.57
C LEU A 31 -1.99 12.11 -7.38
N ARG A 32 -2.48 13.35 -7.35
CA ARG A 32 -1.81 14.48 -8.03
C ARG A 32 -0.51 14.82 -7.30
N GLY A 33 0.62 14.64 -7.97
CA GLY A 33 1.94 14.89 -7.37
C GLY A 33 2.14 16.30 -6.82
N ALA A 34 1.58 17.33 -7.48
CA ALA A 34 1.64 18.70 -6.99
C ALA A 34 0.91 18.89 -5.65
N TRP A 35 -0.22 18.20 -5.45
CA TRP A 35 -0.96 18.25 -4.18
C TRP A 35 -0.18 17.53 -3.08
N ALA A 36 0.34 16.33 -3.36
CA ALA A 36 1.16 15.58 -2.42
C ALA A 36 2.41 16.37 -1.99
N ALA A 37 3.07 17.03 -2.95
CA ALA A 37 4.20 17.92 -2.68
C ALA A 37 3.79 19.11 -1.81
N GLY A 38 2.61 19.68 -2.06
CA GLY A 38 2.01 20.74 -1.24
C GLY A 38 1.78 20.31 0.21
N VAL A 39 1.32 19.08 0.47
CA VAL A 39 1.19 18.53 1.82
C VAL A 39 2.56 18.40 2.48
N ARG A 40 3.55 17.79 1.80
CA ARG A 40 4.92 17.65 2.35
C ARG A 40 5.60 18.98 2.62
N ALA A 41 5.30 20.02 1.85
CA ALA A 41 5.86 21.36 2.04
C ALA A 41 5.39 22.03 3.34
N ARG A 42 4.29 21.59 3.94
CA ARG A 42 3.80 22.09 5.23
C ARG A 42 4.64 21.59 6.41
N LEU A 43 5.37 20.49 6.24
CA LEU A 43 6.24 19.92 7.27
C LEU A 43 7.48 20.82 7.48
N PRO A 44 7.97 20.94 8.73
CA PRO A 44 9.31 21.47 9.01
C PRO A 44 10.39 20.79 8.17
N GLY A 45 11.50 21.49 7.89
CA GLY A 45 12.58 20.97 7.03
C GLY A 45 13.12 19.62 7.50
N GLU A 46 13.50 19.53 8.77
CA GLU A 46 14.05 18.31 9.39
C GLU A 46 13.05 17.14 9.34
N ALA A 47 11.78 17.40 9.67
CA ALA A 47 10.72 16.39 9.60
C ALA A 47 10.53 15.88 8.17
N ARG A 48 10.55 16.79 7.18
CA ARG A 48 10.39 16.42 5.77
C ARG A 48 11.57 15.58 5.27
N GLU A 49 12.79 15.92 5.67
CA GLU A 49 14.00 15.20 5.28
C GLU A 49 13.98 13.77 5.80
N ILE A 50 13.75 13.55 7.10
CA ILE A 50 13.77 12.19 7.66
C ILE A 50 12.62 11.32 7.12
N LEU A 51 11.43 11.89 6.91
CA LEU A 51 10.30 11.14 6.34
C LEU A 51 10.55 10.75 4.88
N ALA A 52 11.20 11.62 4.10
CA ALA A 52 11.59 11.31 2.72
C ALA A 52 12.72 10.29 2.66
N ASP A 53 13.67 10.37 3.58
CA ASP A 53 14.78 9.43 3.68
C ASP A 53 14.26 8.01 4.00
N ILE A 54 13.41 7.87 5.02
CA ILE A 54 12.89 6.58 5.50
C ILE A 54 11.84 5.97 4.55
N HIS A 55 11.17 6.77 3.72
CA HIS A 55 10.14 6.32 2.78
C HIS A 55 10.60 5.21 1.83
N GLY A 56 11.88 5.17 1.47
CA GLY A 56 12.43 4.22 0.49
C GLY A 56 12.45 2.76 0.94
N PHE A 57 12.15 2.46 2.21
CA PHE A 57 12.24 1.12 2.79
C PHE A 57 10.86 0.46 2.92
N PRO A 58 10.80 -0.88 2.84
CA PRO A 58 9.52 -1.57 2.73
C PRO A 58 8.61 -1.32 3.95
N ARG A 59 7.31 -1.36 3.68
CA ARG A 59 6.22 -1.06 4.62
C ARG A 59 6.10 -2.19 5.64
N PHE A 60 6.64 -1.99 6.84
CA PHE A 60 6.58 -2.99 7.92
C PHE A 60 5.74 -2.53 9.13
N ALA A 61 5.30 -1.26 9.14
CA ALA A 61 4.47 -0.74 10.24
C ALA A 61 3.12 -1.46 10.35
N ASP A 62 2.60 -2.10 9.29
CA ASP A 62 1.30 -2.79 9.31
C ASP A 62 1.22 -3.88 10.39
N GLN A 63 2.29 -4.66 10.57
CA GLN A 63 2.34 -5.69 11.61
C GLN A 63 2.42 -5.08 13.01
N TRP A 64 3.17 -3.99 13.16
CA TRP A 64 3.27 -3.27 14.42
C TRP A 64 1.93 -2.62 14.79
N VAL A 65 1.25 -1.98 13.84
CA VAL A 65 -0.09 -1.41 14.01
C VAL A 65 -1.10 -2.49 14.42
N TYR A 66 -1.01 -3.68 13.81
CA TYR A 66 -1.87 -4.82 14.18
C TYR A 66 -1.73 -5.23 15.66
N GLN A 67 -0.55 -5.05 16.25
CA GLN A 67 -0.28 -5.38 17.65
C GLN A 67 -0.65 -4.26 18.64
N LEU A 68 -1.03 -3.07 18.16
CA LEU A 68 -1.41 -1.95 19.03
C LEU A 68 -2.67 -2.25 19.85
N PRO A 69 -2.77 -1.71 21.08
CA PRO A 69 -4.00 -1.77 21.85
C PRO A 69 -5.11 -0.96 21.18
N ALA A 70 -6.37 -1.30 21.48
CA ALA A 70 -7.50 -0.50 21.05
C ALA A 70 -7.60 0.82 21.87
N PRO A 71 -8.06 1.94 21.27
CA PRO A 71 -8.35 2.10 19.84
C PRO A 71 -7.06 2.16 19.00
N LYS A 72 -7.05 1.54 17.81
CA LYS A 72 -5.88 1.53 16.91
C LYS A 72 -5.81 2.78 16.02
N ASP A 73 -5.88 3.95 16.66
CA ASP A 73 -5.81 5.25 15.99
C ASP A 73 -4.38 5.83 15.98
N ALA A 74 -4.16 6.90 15.21
CA ALA A 74 -2.86 7.53 15.10
C ALA A 74 -2.35 8.07 16.46
N ALA A 75 -3.24 8.57 17.31
CA ALA A 75 -2.89 9.00 18.67
C ALA A 75 -2.32 7.83 19.50
N THR A 76 -2.94 6.65 19.43
CA THR A 76 -2.46 5.45 20.11
C THR A 76 -1.14 4.96 19.53
N ALA A 77 -0.98 4.96 18.21
CA ALA A 77 0.28 4.62 17.56
C ALA A 77 1.41 5.56 18.02
N LEU A 78 1.22 6.88 17.95
CA LEU A 78 2.22 7.86 18.37
C LEU A 78 2.56 7.74 19.85
N ARG A 79 1.58 7.48 20.72
CA ARG A 79 1.82 7.24 22.15
C ARG A 79 2.66 6.00 22.39
N VAL A 80 2.28 4.85 21.84
CA VAL A 80 3.02 3.59 22.02
C VAL A 80 4.44 3.71 21.47
N LEU A 81 4.61 4.39 20.33
CA LEU A 81 5.94 4.64 19.78
C LEU A 81 6.76 5.58 20.67
N ALA A 82 6.14 6.58 21.29
CA ALA A 82 6.79 7.47 22.25
C ALA A 82 7.25 6.74 23.52
N GLU A 83 6.44 5.80 24.02
CA GLU A 83 6.74 4.95 25.18
C GLU A 83 7.81 3.90 24.88
N THR A 84 8.00 3.53 23.60
CA THR A 84 9.08 2.63 23.17
C THR A 84 10.44 3.35 23.30
N PRO A 85 11.48 2.71 23.89
CA PRO A 85 12.83 3.27 23.94
C PRO A 85 13.30 3.73 22.57
N ALA A 86 13.99 4.87 22.50
CA ALA A 86 14.31 5.52 21.23
C ALA A 86 15.08 4.60 20.27
N GLU A 87 16.05 3.85 20.80
CA GLU A 87 16.86 2.87 20.10
C GLU A 87 16.09 1.64 19.58
N GLU A 88 14.92 1.35 20.16
CA GLU A 88 14.08 0.21 19.79
C GLU A 88 13.00 0.55 18.75
N ARG A 89 12.69 1.85 18.55
CA ARG A 89 11.62 2.29 17.65
C ARG A 89 11.78 1.80 16.21
N LEU A 90 13.01 1.83 15.69
CA LEU A 90 13.28 1.31 14.34
C LEU A 90 13.06 -0.20 14.28
N SER A 91 13.47 -0.93 15.33
CA SER A 91 13.22 -2.37 15.39
C SER A 91 11.73 -2.68 15.43
N ALA A 92 10.95 -1.93 16.21
CA ALA A 92 9.51 -2.09 16.32
C ALA A 92 8.77 -1.86 14.99
N LEU A 93 9.22 -0.90 14.19
CA LEU A 93 8.54 -0.50 12.95
C LEU A 93 9.03 -1.23 11.70
N PHE A 94 10.29 -1.65 11.66
CA PHE A 94 10.94 -2.17 10.45
C PHE A 94 11.30 -3.65 10.51
N LEU A 95 11.41 -4.25 11.70
CA LEU A 95 11.70 -5.68 11.81
C LEU A 95 10.41 -6.47 11.93
N SER A 96 10.36 -7.57 11.18
CA SER A 96 9.26 -8.51 11.17
C SER A 96 9.78 -9.93 10.96
N GLU A 97 8.91 -10.94 11.10
CA GLU A 97 9.23 -12.34 10.82
C GLU A 97 9.68 -12.59 9.37
N TRP A 98 9.37 -11.65 8.46
CA TRP A 98 9.67 -11.74 7.03
C TRP A 98 10.96 -11.04 6.63
N VAL A 99 11.50 -10.20 7.51
CA VAL A 99 12.87 -9.74 7.34
C VAL A 99 13.78 -10.93 7.64
N PRO A 100 14.66 -11.36 6.72
CA PRO A 100 15.55 -12.50 6.94
C PRO A 100 16.24 -12.42 8.29
N ALA A 101 16.32 -13.54 9.02
CA ALA A 101 16.86 -13.58 10.37
C ALA A 101 18.27 -12.94 10.45
N GLU A 102 19.12 -13.26 9.47
CA GLU A 102 20.45 -12.67 9.30
C GLU A 102 20.42 -11.14 9.16
N ALA A 103 19.46 -10.62 8.39
CA ALA A 103 19.31 -9.18 8.21
C ALA A 103 18.86 -8.50 9.50
N SER A 104 17.86 -9.07 10.17
CA SER A 104 17.38 -8.60 11.47
C SER A 104 18.48 -8.60 12.52
N GLU A 105 19.31 -9.65 12.58
CA GLU A 105 20.44 -9.77 13.49
C GLU A 105 21.52 -8.71 13.17
N THR A 106 21.92 -8.60 11.91
CA THR A 106 22.90 -7.58 11.46
C THR A 106 22.46 -6.17 11.87
N LEU A 107 21.19 -5.84 11.65
CA LEU A 107 20.62 -4.55 12.00
C LEU A 107 20.63 -4.30 13.52
N ARG A 108 20.28 -5.28 14.34
CA ARG A 108 20.33 -5.16 15.80
C ARG A 108 21.77 -5.00 16.32
N GLU A 109 22.72 -5.72 15.75
CA GLU A 109 24.14 -5.59 16.10
C GLU A 109 24.71 -4.21 15.74
N VAL A 110 24.36 -3.69 14.55
CA VAL A 110 24.74 -2.34 14.12
C VAL A 110 24.17 -1.29 15.06
N ALA A 111 22.92 -1.44 15.49
CA ALA A 111 22.28 -0.54 16.45
C ALA A 111 22.95 -0.58 17.83
N ALA A 112 23.25 -1.78 18.35
CA ALA A 112 23.95 -1.93 19.62
C ALA A 112 25.39 -1.38 19.59
N ARG A 113 26.08 -1.52 18.45
CA ARG A 113 27.46 -1.07 18.26
C ARG A 113 27.57 0.44 17.95
N GLY A 114 26.49 1.06 17.48
CA GLY A 114 26.47 2.46 17.07
C GLY A 114 27.31 2.78 15.82
N SER A 115 27.66 1.76 15.03
CA SER A 115 28.49 1.90 13.81
C SER A 115 28.36 0.67 12.92
N TRP A 116 28.65 0.81 11.63
CA TRP A 116 28.63 -0.28 10.64
C TRP A 116 29.94 -0.35 9.86
N SER A 117 30.16 -1.50 9.23
CA SER A 117 31.33 -1.85 8.43
C SER A 117 30.90 -2.42 7.07
N GLU A 118 31.83 -2.52 6.13
CA GLU A 118 31.58 -3.18 4.84
C GLU A 118 31.10 -4.63 5.00
N ALA A 119 31.48 -5.32 6.08
CA ALA A 119 30.99 -6.67 6.36
C ALA A 119 29.47 -6.69 6.62
N ASP A 120 28.93 -5.68 7.28
CA ASP A 120 27.48 -5.56 7.53
C ASP A 120 26.71 -5.30 6.23
N VAL A 121 27.29 -4.52 5.30
CA VAL A 121 26.75 -4.30 3.96
C VAL A 121 26.68 -5.63 3.19
N GLU A 122 27.73 -6.45 3.23
CA GLU A 122 27.76 -7.75 2.56
C GLU A 122 26.77 -8.75 3.19
N ARG A 123 26.60 -8.75 4.52
CA ARG A 123 25.60 -9.59 5.21
C ARG A 123 24.18 -9.25 4.77
N LEU A 124 23.83 -7.97 4.78
CA LEU A 124 22.52 -7.50 4.31
C LEU A 124 22.31 -7.81 2.82
N ARG A 125 23.37 -7.67 2.00
CA ARG A 125 23.33 -8.03 0.59
C ARG A 125 23.08 -9.52 0.39
N ALA A 126 23.79 -10.39 1.11
CA ALA A 126 23.65 -11.84 1.01
C ALA A 126 22.27 -12.33 1.46
N SER A 127 21.65 -11.62 2.40
CA SER A 127 20.30 -11.91 2.89
C SER A 127 19.18 -11.50 1.91
N ASN A 128 19.47 -10.62 0.94
CA ASN A 128 18.47 -10.19 -0.02
C ASN A 128 18.40 -11.15 -1.22
N THR A 129 17.25 -11.81 -1.37
CA THR A 129 16.98 -12.77 -2.45
C THR A 129 16.42 -12.12 -3.72
N GLU A 130 16.07 -10.83 -3.71
CA GLU A 130 15.50 -10.16 -4.88
C GLU A 130 16.55 -9.84 -5.95
N LYS A 131 16.41 -10.51 -7.10
CA LYS A 131 17.17 -10.25 -8.32
C LYS A 131 16.60 -9.01 -9.03
N GLU A 132 17.50 -8.15 -9.52
CA GLU A 132 17.26 -7.03 -10.47
C GLU A 132 17.12 -5.58 -9.94
N ILE A 133 17.75 -5.20 -8.83
CA ILE A 133 18.12 -3.79 -8.61
C ILE A 133 19.59 -3.58 -9.03
N LYS A 134 19.88 -2.48 -9.76
CA LYS A 134 21.26 -2.13 -10.11
C LYS A 134 22.12 -2.01 -8.84
N ARG A 135 23.16 -2.84 -8.74
CA ARG A 135 24.06 -3.02 -7.58
C ARG A 135 24.41 -1.72 -6.82
N ALA A 136 24.79 -0.67 -7.54
CA ALA A 136 25.24 0.59 -6.94
C ALA A 136 24.11 1.46 -6.34
N ALA A 137 22.87 1.34 -6.84
CA ALA A 137 21.73 2.04 -6.25
C ALA A 137 21.31 1.36 -4.95
N TRP A 138 21.29 0.03 -4.95
CA TRP A 138 20.96 -0.78 -3.77
C TRP A 138 21.95 -0.58 -2.62
N GLU A 139 23.25 -0.48 -2.92
CA GLU A 139 24.29 -0.30 -1.91
C GLU A 139 24.16 1.03 -1.16
N LYS A 140 23.85 2.13 -1.87
CA LYS A 140 23.62 3.43 -1.25
C LYS A 140 22.42 3.42 -0.31
N GLU A 141 21.34 2.71 -0.67
CA GLU A 141 20.19 2.57 0.20
C GLU A 141 20.54 1.72 1.43
N ILE A 142 21.22 0.58 1.28
CA ILE A 142 21.70 -0.19 2.45
C ILE A 142 22.55 0.67 3.39
N GLN A 143 23.49 1.46 2.86
CA GLN A 143 24.33 2.32 3.69
C GLN A 143 23.52 3.39 4.44
N LYS A 144 22.48 3.98 3.82
CA LYS A 144 21.56 4.88 4.51
C LYS A 144 20.83 4.18 5.65
N MET A 145 20.30 2.98 5.41
CA MET A 145 19.65 2.18 6.45
C MET A 145 20.60 1.82 7.59
N LEU A 146 21.82 1.41 7.27
CA LEU A 146 22.85 1.14 8.28
C LEU A 146 23.23 2.39 9.08
N ASN A 147 23.26 3.58 8.46
CA ASN A 147 23.48 4.83 9.17
C ASN A 147 22.36 5.14 10.16
N TRP A 148 21.10 4.92 9.79
CA TRP A 148 19.97 5.07 10.70
C TRP A 148 20.07 4.11 11.88
N TRP A 149 20.44 2.85 11.64
CA TRP A 149 20.53 1.85 12.71
C TRP A 149 21.74 2.12 13.60
N ALA A 150 22.89 2.50 13.03
CA ALA A 150 24.05 2.96 13.80
C ALA A 150 23.74 4.17 14.69
N ASN A 151 22.70 4.95 14.36
CA ASN A 151 22.23 6.08 15.15
C ASN A 151 20.80 5.85 15.68
N ALA A 152 20.44 4.61 16.01
CA ALA A 152 19.05 4.19 16.23
C ALA A 152 18.27 5.07 17.20
N ALA A 153 18.88 5.47 18.33
CA ALA A 153 18.22 6.36 19.29
C ALA A 153 17.87 7.73 18.68
N THR A 154 18.88 8.42 18.12
CA THR A 154 18.70 9.73 17.49
C THR A 154 17.74 9.67 16.30
N THR A 155 17.86 8.64 15.44
CA THR A 155 16.95 8.45 14.32
C THR A 155 15.54 8.13 14.79
N GLY A 156 15.38 7.31 15.84
CA GLY A 156 14.09 6.99 16.44
C GLY A 156 13.38 8.19 17.08
N GLU A 157 14.13 9.11 17.70
CA GLU A 157 13.59 10.39 18.18
C GLU A 157 13.17 11.31 17.03
N ALA A 158 14.05 11.49 16.05
CA ALA A 158 13.77 12.34 14.90
C ALA A 158 12.57 11.82 14.10
N TYR A 159 12.43 10.49 13.93
CA TYR A 159 11.33 9.89 13.19
C TYR A 159 10.00 10.03 13.94
N LEU A 160 9.98 9.79 15.26
CA LEU A 160 8.79 10.04 16.08
C LEU A 160 8.35 11.51 16.01
N SER A 161 9.30 12.44 16.18
CA SER A 161 9.03 13.88 16.09
C SER A 161 8.46 14.27 14.72
N ALA A 162 8.98 13.67 13.65
CA ALA A 162 8.48 13.90 12.30
C ALA A 162 7.08 13.31 12.08
N LEU A 163 6.78 12.12 12.62
CA LEU A 163 5.44 11.53 12.59
C LEU A 163 4.42 12.36 13.39
N GLN A 164 4.82 12.90 14.56
CA GLN A 164 3.99 13.82 15.34
C GLN A 164 3.71 15.11 14.56
N SER A 165 4.75 15.69 13.93
CA SER A 165 4.59 16.87 13.06
C SER A 165 3.66 16.59 11.87
N TYR A 166 3.79 15.42 11.24
CA TYR A 166 2.91 14.99 10.16
C TYR A 166 1.46 14.82 10.62
N TYR A 167 1.27 14.26 11.81
CA TYR A 167 -0.04 14.13 12.42
C TYR A 167 -0.70 15.49 12.64
N GLU A 168 0.00 16.42 13.27
CA GLU A 168 -0.52 17.76 13.60
C GLU A 168 -0.84 18.59 12.35
N VAL A 169 0.03 18.54 11.34
CA VAL A 169 -0.07 19.43 10.16
C VAL A 169 -1.03 18.92 9.08
N PHE A 170 -1.33 17.62 9.11
CA PHE A 170 -2.13 16.99 8.07
C PHE A 170 -3.02 15.86 8.57
N TYR A 171 -2.45 14.85 9.23
CA TYR A 171 -3.18 13.59 9.40
C TYR A 171 -4.31 13.65 10.43
N ALA A 172 -4.27 14.53 11.43
CA ALA A 172 -5.34 14.62 12.43
C ALA A 172 -6.71 14.99 11.81
N GLU A 173 -6.73 15.97 10.89
CA GLU A 173 -7.94 16.35 10.15
C GLU A 173 -8.36 15.25 9.18
N GLU A 174 -7.38 14.64 8.50
CA GLU A 174 -7.61 13.55 7.58
C GLU A 174 -8.18 12.30 8.27
N GLU A 175 -7.66 11.95 9.45
CA GLU A 175 -8.10 10.83 10.28
C GLU A 175 -9.58 10.99 10.65
N ALA A 176 -9.98 12.19 11.08
CA ALA A 176 -11.38 12.50 11.36
C ALA A 176 -12.27 12.35 10.11
N ARG A 177 -11.76 12.73 8.93
CA ARG A 177 -12.47 12.63 7.65
C ARG A 177 -12.66 11.18 7.19
N ILE A 178 -11.64 10.34 7.32
CA ILE A 178 -11.67 8.97 6.78
C ILE A 178 -12.25 7.93 7.74
N ARG A 179 -12.23 8.19 9.06
CA ARG A 179 -12.71 7.24 10.08
C ARG A 179 -14.11 6.68 9.80
N PRO A 180 -15.15 7.51 9.51
CA PRO A 180 -16.49 6.97 9.22
C PRO A 180 -16.52 6.10 7.95
N ALA A 181 -15.69 6.42 6.96
CA ALA A 181 -15.60 5.65 5.73
C ALA A 181 -14.97 4.27 5.97
N LEU A 182 -13.93 4.19 6.81
CA LEU A 182 -13.30 2.91 7.19
C LEU A 182 -14.24 2.03 8.01
N GLU A 183 -14.96 2.61 8.98
CA GLU A 183 -15.95 1.88 9.78
C GLU A 183 -17.09 1.34 8.90
N THR A 184 -17.58 2.14 7.95
CA THR A 184 -18.59 1.71 6.97
C THR A 184 -18.04 0.60 6.06
N ALA A 185 -16.79 0.72 5.60
CA ALA A 185 -16.15 -0.30 4.77
C ALA A 185 -15.97 -1.62 5.53
N LEU A 186 -15.64 -1.58 6.83
CA LEU A 186 -15.56 -2.78 7.67
C LEU A 186 -16.92 -3.47 7.79
N GLN A 187 -17.97 -2.71 8.12
CA GLN A 187 -19.33 -3.25 8.26
C GLN A 187 -19.79 -3.91 6.95
N LYS A 188 -19.61 -3.22 5.82
CA LYS A 188 -19.93 -3.77 4.50
C LYS A 188 -19.13 -5.03 4.19
N ALA A 189 -17.86 -5.09 4.55
CA ALA A 189 -17.04 -6.27 4.33
C ALA A 189 -17.53 -7.47 5.17
N GLN A 190 -17.91 -7.24 6.43
CA GLN A 190 -18.51 -8.25 7.30
C GLN A 190 -19.85 -8.77 6.76
N GLU A 191 -20.70 -7.88 6.26
CA GLU A 191 -21.96 -8.25 5.60
C GLU A 191 -21.73 -9.09 4.34
N LEU A 192 -20.78 -8.72 3.49
CA LEU A 192 -20.41 -9.49 2.31
C LEU A 192 -19.86 -10.87 2.68
N ALA A 193 -19.04 -10.96 3.73
CA ALA A 193 -18.47 -12.23 4.18
C ALA A 193 -19.53 -13.24 4.65
N ALA A 194 -20.70 -12.76 5.11
CA ALA A 194 -21.81 -13.63 5.49
C ALA A 194 -22.52 -14.28 4.28
N HIS A 195 -22.39 -13.71 3.09
CA HIS A 195 -23.16 -14.11 1.90
C HIS A 195 -22.30 -14.60 0.73
N HIS A 196 -20.98 -14.46 0.81
CA HIS A 196 -20.07 -14.78 -0.28
C HIS A 196 -18.95 -15.73 0.17
N PRO A 197 -18.56 -16.71 -0.66
CA PRO A 197 -17.35 -17.50 -0.42
C PRO A 197 -16.11 -16.59 -0.49
N LEU A 198 -15.03 -17.00 0.18
CA LEU A 198 -13.82 -16.17 0.33
C LEU A 198 -13.30 -15.60 -0.98
N ALA A 199 -13.15 -16.41 -2.03
CA ALA A 199 -12.63 -15.93 -3.32
C ALA A 199 -13.49 -14.79 -3.90
N GLN A 200 -14.82 -14.88 -3.78
CA GLN A 200 -15.73 -13.83 -4.22
C GLN A 200 -15.68 -12.61 -3.30
N LEU A 201 -15.58 -12.82 -1.99
CA LEU A 201 -15.39 -11.74 -1.01
C LEU A 201 -14.13 -10.93 -1.35
N LEU A 202 -12.99 -11.59 -1.57
CA LEU A 202 -11.73 -10.91 -1.89
C LEU A 202 -11.80 -10.18 -3.23
N GLU A 203 -12.48 -10.73 -4.25
CA GLU A 203 -12.72 -10.05 -5.52
C GLU A 203 -13.54 -8.76 -5.36
N LEU A 204 -14.58 -8.81 -4.52
CA LEU A 204 -15.43 -7.65 -4.23
C LEU A 204 -14.67 -6.58 -3.43
N LEU A 205 -13.97 -6.96 -2.36
CA LEU A 205 -13.22 -6.02 -1.49
C LEU A 205 -12.04 -5.38 -2.22
N SER A 206 -11.36 -6.14 -3.07
CA SER A 206 -10.26 -5.65 -3.88
C SER A 206 -10.71 -4.86 -5.12
N GLN A 207 -12.00 -4.93 -5.47
CA GLN A 207 -12.58 -4.25 -6.63
C GLN A 207 -11.88 -4.65 -7.93
N GLY A 208 -11.68 -5.96 -8.09
CA GLY A 208 -11.15 -6.55 -9.32
C GLY A 208 -9.92 -7.44 -9.18
N VAL A 209 -9.53 -7.87 -7.98
CA VAL A 209 -8.47 -8.89 -7.83
C VAL A 209 -9.10 -10.27 -7.63
N ARG A 210 -8.87 -11.16 -8.60
CA ARG A 210 -9.22 -12.57 -8.50
C ARG A 210 -8.03 -13.33 -7.92
N TYR A 211 -8.22 -13.73 -6.68
CA TYR A 211 -7.17 -14.32 -5.87
C TYR A 211 -7.72 -15.57 -5.18
N ALA A 212 -6.97 -16.67 -5.27
CA ALA A 212 -7.34 -17.93 -4.63
C ALA A 212 -6.89 -18.01 -3.15
N GLY A 213 -6.11 -17.03 -2.66
CA GLY A 213 -5.35 -17.19 -1.42
C GLY A 213 -4.03 -17.94 -1.66
N PRO A 214 -2.99 -17.71 -0.86
CA PRO A 214 -1.85 -18.61 -0.83
C PRO A 214 -2.29 -19.95 -0.23
N ALA A 215 -1.76 -21.06 -0.74
CA ALA A 215 -2.16 -22.40 -0.29
C ALA A 215 -1.86 -22.67 1.19
N ASP A 216 -0.92 -21.94 1.78
CA ASP A 216 -0.38 -22.06 3.13
C ASP A 216 -1.06 -21.15 4.17
N VAL A 217 -2.01 -20.30 3.76
CA VAL A 217 -2.69 -19.38 4.67
C VAL A 217 -3.84 -20.08 5.42
N THR A 218 -3.76 -20.05 6.75
CA THR A 218 -4.74 -20.64 7.67
C THR A 218 -5.56 -19.59 8.41
N GLU A 219 -5.03 -18.37 8.58
CA GLU A 219 -5.69 -17.23 9.21
C GLU A 219 -5.53 -15.98 8.32
N MET A 220 -6.61 -15.20 8.18
CA MET A 220 -6.59 -13.96 7.40
C MET A 220 -7.35 -12.86 8.13
N THR A 221 -6.65 -11.77 8.46
CA THR A 221 -7.27 -10.57 9.02
C THR A 221 -7.56 -9.58 7.90
N LEU A 222 -8.84 -9.26 7.69
CA LEU A 222 -9.28 -8.28 6.70
C LEU A 222 -9.33 -6.88 7.33
N ILE A 223 -8.70 -5.91 6.67
CA ILE A 223 -8.51 -4.54 7.19
C ILE A 223 -8.88 -3.52 6.11
N PRO A 224 -9.89 -2.66 6.32
CA PRO A 224 -10.15 -1.57 5.38
C PRO A 224 -9.07 -0.50 5.50
N VAL A 225 -8.60 0.01 4.36
CA VAL A 225 -7.67 1.13 4.27
C VAL A 225 -8.13 2.14 3.22
N PHE A 226 -7.94 3.42 3.49
CA PHE A 226 -8.49 4.49 2.67
C PHE A 226 -7.53 4.87 1.52
N TRP A 227 -6.26 5.09 1.85
CA TRP A 227 -5.28 5.76 1.00
C TRP A 227 -4.78 4.92 -0.17
N THR A 228 -4.79 3.59 -0.04
CA THR A 228 -4.34 2.68 -1.09
C THR A 228 -5.45 2.20 -2.03
N THR A 229 -6.70 2.59 -1.79
CA THR A 229 -7.84 2.19 -2.65
C THR A 229 -7.57 2.51 -4.13
N PRO A 230 -7.75 1.56 -5.08
CA PRO A 230 -8.36 0.23 -4.93
C PRO A 230 -7.35 -0.92 -4.74
N LEU A 231 -6.08 -0.62 -4.50
CA LEU A 231 -5.03 -1.61 -4.37
C LEU A 231 -5.20 -2.43 -3.09
N ILE A 232 -4.75 -3.67 -3.14
CA ILE A 232 -4.63 -4.55 -1.98
C ILE A 232 -3.18 -4.56 -1.50
N LEU A 233 -3.00 -4.65 -0.19
CA LEU A 233 -1.71 -4.93 0.42
C LEU A 233 -1.82 -6.21 1.24
N GLU A 234 -0.85 -7.08 1.07
CA GLU A 234 -0.70 -8.29 1.87
C GLU A 234 0.52 -8.09 2.76
N ALA A 235 0.30 -8.20 4.08
CA ALA A 235 1.36 -8.12 5.06
C ALA A 235 1.28 -9.39 5.93
N PRO A 236 2.11 -10.40 5.65
CA PRO A 236 2.11 -11.59 6.48
C PRO A 236 2.66 -11.26 7.87
N ILE A 237 2.10 -11.82 8.95
CA ILE A 237 2.52 -11.51 10.34
C ILE A 237 3.40 -12.62 10.90
N LYS A 238 2.99 -13.87 10.67
CA LYS A 238 3.65 -15.10 11.09
C LYS A 238 3.30 -16.21 10.10
N GLU A 239 3.96 -17.35 10.20
CA GLU A 239 3.63 -18.52 9.37
C GLU A 239 2.12 -18.82 9.37
N GLY A 240 1.53 -18.87 8.18
CA GLY A 240 0.10 -19.16 7.96
C GLY A 240 -0.89 -18.06 8.35
N HIS A 241 -0.46 -16.88 8.79
CA HIS A 241 -1.36 -15.75 9.12
C HIS A 241 -0.97 -14.47 8.37
N ILE A 242 -1.92 -13.94 7.60
CA ILE A 242 -1.73 -12.70 6.83
C ILE A 242 -2.71 -11.59 7.19
N LEU A 243 -2.24 -10.35 7.09
CA LEU A 243 -3.09 -9.17 6.95
C LEU A 243 -3.42 -8.97 5.48
N PHE A 244 -4.69 -8.70 5.21
CA PHE A 244 -5.19 -8.34 3.89
C PHE A 244 -5.85 -6.96 3.99
N LEU A 245 -5.08 -5.94 3.62
CA LEU A 245 -5.52 -4.55 3.66
C LEU A 245 -6.19 -4.23 2.32
N PHE A 246 -7.50 -3.95 2.35
CA PHE A 246 -8.33 -3.72 1.16
C PHE A 246 -8.82 -2.27 1.07
N GLY A 247 -9.00 -1.78 -0.16
CA GLY A 247 -9.41 -0.41 -0.41
C GLY A 247 -10.84 -0.10 0.06
N GLY A 248 -10.96 0.59 1.20
CA GLY A 248 -12.21 1.00 1.83
C GLY A 248 -12.75 2.37 1.43
N ARG A 249 -12.06 3.13 0.56
CA ARG A 249 -12.53 4.47 0.14
C ARG A 249 -13.81 4.38 -0.73
N PRO A 250 -14.91 5.06 -0.35
CA PRO A 250 -16.12 5.18 -1.19
C PRO A 250 -15.80 5.76 -2.56
N ALA A 251 -16.55 5.37 -3.59
CA ALA A 251 -16.28 5.78 -4.97
C ALA A 251 -16.46 7.30 -5.18
N GLU A 252 -17.31 7.89 -4.36
CA GLU A 252 -17.73 9.29 -4.36
C GLU A 252 -16.71 10.19 -3.66
N MET A 253 -15.83 9.63 -2.83
CA MET A 253 -14.88 10.38 -2.02
C MET A 253 -13.52 10.53 -2.73
N SER A 254 -12.99 11.76 -2.74
CA SER A 254 -11.62 12.03 -3.20
C SER A 254 -10.58 11.78 -2.10
N LEU A 255 -9.37 11.39 -2.53
CA LEU A 255 -8.16 11.43 -1.72
C LEU A 255 -7.80 12.85 -1.31
N VAL A 256 -8.11 13.83 -2.14
CA VAL A 256 -7.82 15.23 -1.86
C VAL A 256 -9.01 15.85 -1.12
N PRO A 257 -8.84 16.30 0.13
CA PRO A 257 -9.89 16.99 0.86
C PRO A 257 -10.41 18.22 0.10
N GLY A 258 -11.74 18.36 0.03
CA GLY A 258 -12.40 19.50 -0.62
C GLY A 258 -12.56 19.40 -2.14
N GLU A 259 -12.03 18.36 -2.79
CA GLU A 259 -12.30 18.14 -4.22
C GLU A 259 -13.73 17.66 -4.44
N VAL A 260 -14.41 18.29 -5.40
CA VAL A 260 -15.81 18.02 -5.74
C VAL A 260 -15.93 16.89 -6.76
N VAL A 261 -14.87 16.64 -7.53
CA VAL A 261 -14.85 15.62 -8.57
C VAL A 261 -14.40 14.29 -7.94
N PRO A 262 -15.23 13.22 -8.00
CA PRO A 262 -14.83 11.90 -7.49
C PRO A 262 -13.60 11.36 -8.23
N ASP A 263 -12.61 10.88 -7.46
CA ASP A 263 -11.34 10.41 -8.00
C ASP A 263 -11.54 9.25 -8.99
N LEU A 264 -12.41 8.29 -8.65
CA LEU A 264 -12.61 7.11 -9.50
C LEU A 264 -13.10 7.51 -10.90
N MET A 265 -14.10 8.39 -10.96
CA MET A 265 -14.64 8.91 -12.21
C MET A 265 -13.56 9.64 -13.01
N TYR A 266 -12.79 10.53 -12.36
CA TYR A 266 -11.69 11.25 -13.01
C TYR A 266 -10.62 10.29 -13.56
N GLN A 267 -10.19 9.30 -12.77
CA GLN A 267 -9.20 8.30 -13.19
C GLN A 267 -9.72 7.44 -14.33
N ALA A 268 -10.99 7.04 -14.32
CA ALA A 268 -11.58 6.26 -15.39
C ALA A 268 -11.63 7.04 -16.70
N LEU A 269 -12.06 8.32 -16.68
CA LEU A 269 -12.06 9.17 -17.87
C LEU A 269 -10.65 9.38 -18.41
N LYS A 270 -9.69 9.68 -17.53
CA LYS A 270 -8.28 9.81 -17.90
C LYS A 270 -7.72 8.50 -18.46
N ALA A 271 -8.10 7.35 -17.90
CA ALA A 271 -7.68 6.04 -18.37
C ALA A 271 -8.30 5.70 -19.73
N LEU A 272 -9.54 6.08 -20.00
CA LEU A 272 -10.21 5.82 -21.28
C LEU A 272 -9.81 6.79 -22.40
N ALA A 273 -9.35 8.00 -22.07
CA ALA A 273 -8.87 9.01 -23.03
C ALA A 273 -7.48 8.69 -23.64
N ASP A 274 -7.24 7.44 -24.01
CA ASP A 274 -5.99 6.99 -24.64
C ASP A 274 -6.24 5.80 -25.59
N PRO A 275 -5.83 5.90 -26.86
CA PRO A 275 -6.13 4.90 -27.88
C PRO A 275 -5.45 3.54 -27.60
N THR A 276 -4.27 3.53 -26.96
CA THR A 276 -3.57 2.29 -26.60
C THR A 276 -4.31 1.57 -25.48
N ARG A 277 -4.77 2.29 -24.46
CA ARG A 277 -5.57 1.71 -23.37
C ARG A 277 -6.91 1.17 -23.86
N LEU A 278 -7.59 1.86 -24.78
CA LEU A 278 -8.81 1.34 -25.41
C LEU A 278 -8.56 0.07 -26.22
N ARG A 279 -7.42 -0.04 -26.92
CA ARG A 279 -7.02 -1.28 -27.62
C ARG A 279 -6.73 -2.42 -26.65
N ILE A 280 -6.07 -2.13 -25.51
CA ILE A 280 -5.87 -3.11 -24.44
C ILE A 280 -7.23 -3.62 -23.94
N LEU A 281 -8.14 -2.73 -23.57
CA LEU A 281 -9.47 -3.12 -23.07
C LEU A 281 -10.25 -3.94 -24.09
N ARG A 282 -10.16 -3.61 -25.39
CA ARG A 282 -10.77 -4.42 -26.46
C ARG A 282 -10.24 -5.85 -26.47
N TYR A 283 -8.92 -6.06 -26.41
CA TYR A 283 -8.34 -7.40 -26.35
C TYR A 283 -8.72 -8.14 -25.06
N LEU A 284 -8.77 -7.43 -23.93
CA LEU A 284 -9.16 -8.01 -22.64
C LEU A 284 -10.65 -8.35 -22.55
N GLY A 285 -11.48 -7.77 -23.41
CA GLY A 285 -12.90 -8.13 -23.58
C GLY A 285 -13.11 -9.45 -24.33
N GLU A 286 -12.12 -9.90 -25.11
CA GLU A 286 -12.15 -11.20 -25.80
C GLU A 286 -11.73 -12.35 -24.87
N GLY A 287 -10.93 -12.05 -23.84
CA GLY A 287 -10.53 -13.00 -22.81
C GLY A 287 -9.32 -12.55 -21.99
N PRO A 288 -8.95 -13.30 -20.93
CA PRO A 288 -7.79 -13.00 -20.10
C PRO A 288 -6.46 -13.01 -20.87
N LEU A 289 -5.60 -12.02 -20.64
CA LEU A 289 -4.25 -11.93 -21.24
C LEU A 289 -3.19 -11.46 -20.25
N THR A 290 -1.97 -11.92 -20.47
CA THR A 290 -0.76 -11.46 -19.77
C THR A 290 -0.22 -10.14 -20.36
N PRO A 291 0.55 -9.35 -19.59
CA PRO A 291 1.30 -8.21 -20.11
C PRO A 291 2.20 -8.57 -21.31
N THR A 292 2.86 -9.73 -21.29
CA THR A 292 3.69 -10.21 -22.41
C THR A 292 2.86 -10.43 -23.69
N GLU A 293 1.71 -11.10 -23.59
CA GLU A 293 0.83 -11.33 -24.74
C GLU A 293 0.29 -10.01 -25.31
N LEU A 294 -0.12 -9.09 -24.44
CA LEU A 294 -0.55 -7.75 -24.83
C LEU A 294 0.57 -6.95 -25.51
N ALA A 295 1.79 -7.00 -24.98
CA ALA A 295 2.96 -6.34 -25.56
C ALA A 295 3.24 -6.84 -26.98
N HIS A 296 3.16 -8.16 -27.20
CA HIS A 296 3.30 -8.76 -28.52
C HIS A 296 2.21 -8.29 -29.50
N ARG A 297 0.92 -8.36 -29.09
CA ARG A 297 -0.22 -7.94 -29.94
C ARG A 297 -0.21 -6.45 -30.28
N LEU A 298 0.25 -5.61 -29.36
CA LEU A 298 0.30 -4.15 -29.53
C LEU A 298 1.60 -3.67 -30.18
N ARG A 299 2.62 -4.52 -30.29
CA ARG A 299 3.99 -4.17 -30.69
C ARG A 299 4.60 -3.09 -29.79
N LEU A 300 4.41 -3.26 -28.48
CA LEU A 300 4.93 -2.38 -27.44
C LEU A 300 5.94 -3.13 -26.57
N ARG A 301 6.73 -2.38 -25.78
CA ARG A 301 7.58 -2.98 -24.76
C ARG A 301 6.73 -3.36 -23.54
N ALA A 302 7.07 -4.48 -22.89
CA ALA A 302 6.34 -4.95 -21.70
C ALA A 302 6.19 -3.89 -20.60
N PRO A 303 7.21 -3.07 -20.25
CA PRO A 303 7.05 -2.01 -19.26
C PRO A 303 5.98 -0.97 -19.61
N THR A 304 5.81 -0.65 -20.90
CA THR A 304 4.76 0.27 -21.36
C THR A 304 3.36 -0.32 -21.13
N VAL A 305 3.20 -1.62 -21.42
CA VAL A 305 1.92 -2.32 -21.19
C VAL A 305 1.61 -2.44 -19.71
N VAL A 306 2.61 -2.77 -18.87
CA VAL A 306 2.45 -2.81 -17.41
C VAL A 306 2.01 -1.45 -16.87
N HIS A 307 2.59 -0.35 -17.36
CA HIS A 307 2.16 1.00 -16.99
C HIS A 307 0.71 1.31 -17.38
N HIS A 308 0.29 0.90 -18.58
CA HIS A 308 -1.11 1.02 -19.00
C HIS A 308 -2.06 0.17 -18.15
N LEU A 309 -1.70 -1.08 -17.85
CA LEU A 309 -2.49 -1.97 -17.00
C LEU A 309 -2.60 -1.46 -15.57
N HIS A 310 -1.54 -0.87 -15.02
CA HIS A 310 -1.57 -0.19 -13.73
C HIS A 310 -2.58 0.97 -13.73
N THR A 311 -2.57 1.81 -14.77
CA THR A 311 -3.54 2.91 -14.92
C THR A 311 -4.98 2.39 -15.01
N LEU A 312 -5.22 1.33 -15.79
CA LEU A 312 -6.53 0.68 -15.89
C LEU A 312 -6.96 0.03 -14.57
N ARG A 313 -6.02 -0.52 -13.80
CA ARG A 313 -6.28 -1.13 -12.49
C ARG A 313 -6.70 -0.10 -11.45
N LEU A 314 -6.03 1.06 -11.40
CA LEU A 314 -6.42 2.18 -10.54
C LEU A 314 -7.81 2.72 -10.88
N ALA A 315 -8.17 2.71 -12.17
CA ALA A 315 -9.51 3.03 -12.65
C ALA A 315 -10.55 1.91 -12.43
N ARG A 316 -10.15 0.77 -11.84
CA ARG A 316 -11.00 -0.43 -11.60
C ARG A 316 -11.59 -1.05 -12.88
N LEU A 317 -11.00 -0.78 -14.05
CA LEU A 317 -11.50 -1.21 -15.37
C LEU A 317 -11.04 -2.62 -15.76
N VAL A 318 -10.17 -3.24 -14.98
CA VAL A 318 -9.64 -4.57 -15.26
C VAL A 318 -9.67 -5.44 -14.03
N TYR A 319 -9.95 -6.72 -14.24
CA TYR A 319 -9.62 -7.76 -13.31
C TYR A 319 -8.12 -8.06 -13.37
N LEU A 320 -7.54 -8.40 -12.23
CA LEU A 320 -6.19 -8.92 -12.07
C LEU A 320 -6.29 -10.32 -11.45
N MET A 321 -5.76 -11.32 -12.15
CA MET A 321 -5.74 -12.73 -11.72
C MET A 321 -4.32 -13.14 -11.35
N PHE A 322 -4.20 -13.81 -10.21
CA PHE A 322 -2.95 -14.37 -9.70
C PHE A 322 -2.99 -15.90 -9.81
N ASP A 323 -2.10 -16.46 -10.63
CA ASP A 323 -1.83 -17.89 -10.68
C ASP A 323 -0.39 -18.13 -10.18
N GLU A 324 -0.19 -19.06 -9.24
CA GLU A 324 1.14 -19.34 -8.68
C GLU A 324 2.15 -19.70 -9.78
N GLY A 325 3.30 -19.03 -9.78
CA GLY A 325 4.40 -19.30 -10.72
C GLY A 325 4.15 -18.86 -12.18
N VAL A 326 3.04 -18.18 -12.46
CA VAL A 326 2.69 -17.71 -13.81
C VAL A 326 2.58 -16.19 -13.84
N GLU A 327 2.87 -15.59 -15.00
CA GLU A 327 2.67 -14.15 -15.21
C GLU A 327 1.20 -13.77 -14.96
N ARG A 328 0.99 -12.67 -14.22
CA ARG A 328 -0.34 -12.12 -13.91
C ARG A 328 -1.18 -11.94 -15.17
N ARG A 329 -2.44 -12.37 -15.11
CA ARG A 329 -3.41 -12.19 -16.21
C ARG A 329 -4.38 -11.07 -15.88
N TYR A 330 -4.82 -10.37 -16.92
CA TYR A 330 -5.80 -9.31 -16.83
C TYR A 330 -7.02 -9.65 -17.67
N ALA A 331 -8.20 -9.19 -17.28
CA ALA A 331 -9.42 -9.27 -18.07
C ALA A 331 -10.21 -7.96 -17.93
N LEU A 332 -11.09 -7.66 -18.89
CA LEU A 332 -11.92 -6.46 -18.82
C LEU A 332 -12.98 -6.62 -17.73
N ARG A 333 -13.15 -5.60 -16.89
CA ARG A 333 -14.23 -5.49 -15.92
C ARG A 333 -15.36 -4.65 -16.50
N TYR A 334 -16.25 -5.29 -17.26
CA TYR A 334 -17.31 -4.60 -18.03
C TYR A 334 -18.26 -3.82 -17.12
N GLU A 335 -18.64 -4.39 -15.99
CA GLU A 335 -19.53 -3.73 -15.03
C GLU A 335 -18.92 -2.43 -14.49
N ALA A 336 -17.59 -2.36 -14.34
CA ALA A 336 -16.92 -1.12 -13.92
C ALA A 336 -17.04 -0.02 -14.97
N VAL A 337 -17.07 -0.37 -16.27
CA VAL A 337 -17.27 0.61 -17.34
C VAL A 337 -18.68 1.20 -17.23
N GLU A 338 -19.69 0.37 -17.00
CA GLU A 338 -21.07 0.80 -16.82
C GLU A 338 -21.24 1.68 -15.57
N GLU A 339 -20.68 1.25 -14.43
CA GLU A 339 -20.64 2.01 -13.17
C GLU A 339 -20.04 3.41 -13.38
N ASN A 340 -18.91 3.51 -14.09
CA ASN A 340 -18.25 4.79 -14.34
C ASN A 340 -19.07 5.72 -15.27
N LEU A 341 -19.67 5.16 -16.32
CA LEU A 341 -20.52 5.94 -17.22
C LEU A 341 -21.78 6.44 -16.51
N GLU A 342 -22.37 5.63 -15.63
CA GLU A 342 -23.52 6.03 -14.85
C GLU A 342 -23.14 7.08 -13.79
N GLY A 343 -22.02 6.89 -13.10
CA GLY A 343 -21.47 7.88 -12.15
C GLY A 343 -21.22 9.24 -12.80
N LEU A 344 -20.71 9.26 -14.05
CA LEU A 344 -20.58 10.51 -14.81
C LEU A 344 -21.93 11.20 -15.05
N LYS A 345 -22.97 10.44 -15.42
CA LYS A 345 -24.31 11.02 -15.62
C LYS A 345 -24.86 11.58 -14.31
N GLN A 346 -24.70 10.85 -13.20
CA GLN A 346 -25.17 11.29 -11.88
C GLN A 346 -24.48 12.57 -11.43
N PHE A 347 -23.15 12.63 -11.57
CA PHE A 347 -22.36 13.83 -11.27
C PHE A 347 -22.84 15.04 -12.07
N LEU A 348 -23.06 14.89 -13.38
CA LEU A 348 -23.57 15.97 -14.23
C LEU A 348 -25.01 16.40 -13.90
N GLN A 349 -25.78 15.55 -13.23
CA GLN A 349 -27.12 15.85 -12.72
C GLN A 349 -27.13 16.43 -11.31
N GLY A 350 -25.96 16.55 -10.65
CA GLY A 350 -25.84 17.02 -9.27
C GLY A 350 -26.42 16.05 -8.24
N LYS A 351 -26.39 14.74 -8.54
CA LYS A 351 -26.88 13.67 -7.67
C LYS A 351 -25.76 12.97 -6.94
#